data_AF-A0A2E7CLX0-F1
#
_entry.id   AF-A0A2E7CLX0-F1
#
_cell.length_a   1.000
_cell.length_b   1.000
_cell.length_c   1.000
_cell.angle_alpha   90.00
_cell.angle_beta   90.00
_cell.angle_gamma   90.00
#
_symmetry.space_group_name_H-M   'P 1'
#
loop_
_entity.id
_entity.type
_entity.pdbx_description
1 polymer ?
#
loop_
_entity_poly.entity_id
_entity_poly.type
_entity_poly.pdbx_seq_one_letter_code
_entity_poly.pdbx_strand_id
1 'polypeptide(L)'
;MALFSWAQPKAPSIVKKISSEGKIYFISDLHLGDGTRSDAFMGKDNHLIQLIEQIKLEKAHLVIVGDAIDFHQALSISRVIQAHARLMRALSSLAEEEGVTYIFGNHDYDILLFRGLLHFDVCSELHIDDIALVRHGYEYDPFIGQHLEKSHITTRVHHLIERIFDTWIRLPLENFYTIENRICFWICHKIAMCIYAKNRLLEKIGLGSFKGNSEAFFDHWAMNQISDPANLFEQVRSFLKSESFQYLVTGHSHLPGKVQVGENRTYINTGSWTFASSQYTVWDGEDFIVRDWMSGQEYTDHAYKPLLDRRYRHMDFMSWWNENYMGWLRFRMAEEGRIPILRSDEQELTVEDDTSRPMAEQNTHISDPSSEPTKNSESELIDNLD
;
A
#
# COMPACT_ATOMS: atom_id res chain seq x y z
N MET A 1 34.28 18.26 8.52
CA MET A 1 34.44 17.54 9.81
C MET A 1 33.06 17.18 10.32
N ALA A 2 32.62 15.94 10.14
CA ALA A 2 31.37 15.45 10.73
C ALA A 2 31.62 15.17 12.21
N LEU A 3 31.19 16.09 13.09
CA LEU A 3 31.51 16.05 14.52
C LEU A 3 30.68 15.06 15.34
N PHE A 4 29.71 14.36 14.74
CA PHE A 4 29.00 13.26 15.39
C PHE A 4 28.58 12.23 14.33
N SER A 5 29.44 11.26 14.05
CA SER A 5 29.02 10.01 13.41
C SER A 5 28.35 9.17 14.49
N TRP A 6 27.08 9.40 14.76
CA TRP A 6 26.26 8.40 15.46
C TRP A 6 26.35 7.13 14.60
N ALA A 7 26.93 6.06 15.16
CA ALA A 7 27.02 4.80 14.48
C ALA A 7 25.60 4.41 14.09
N GLN A 8 25.33 4.30 12.78
CA GLN A 8 24.03 3.89 12.26
C GLN A 8 23.70 2.53 12.91
N PRO A 9 22.68 2.43 13.79
CA PRO A 9 22.28 1.18 14.38
C PRO A 9 21.83 0.29 13.23
N LYS A 10 22.58 -0.78 12.98
CA LYS A 10 22.12 -1.84 12.09
C LYS A 10 21.04 -2.60 12.83
N ALA A 11 19.87 -2.73 12.21
CA ALA A 11 18.81 -3.57 12.74
C ALA A 11 19.37 -4.99 12.96
N PRO A 12 19.08 -5.63 14.11
CA PRO A 12 19.59 -6.97 14.39
C PRO A 12 18.98 -7.96 13.40
N SER A 13 19.83 -8.78 12.78
CA SER A 13 19.37 -9.90 11.94
C SER A 13 18.97 -11.07 12.84
N ILE A 14 17.67 -11.30 12.96
CA ILE A 14 17.07 -12.37 13.78
C ILE A 14 16.20 -13.21 12.85
N VAL A 15 16.65 -14.42 12.53
CA VAL A 15 15.91 -15.36 11.68
C VAL A 15 15.16 -16.36 12.55
N LYS A 16 13.87 -16.54 12.30
CA LYS A 16 13.04 -17.59 12.90
C LYS A 16 12.52 -18.56 11.86
N LYS A 17 12.17 -19.76 12.31
CA LYS A 17 11.55 -20.80 11.48
C LYS A 17 10.29 -21.31 12.17
N ILE A 18 9.22 -21.50 11.41
CA ILE A 18 8.00 -22.17 11.84
C ILE A 18 7.61 -23.23 10.80
N SER A 19 6.81 -24.21 11.24
CA SER A 19 6.28 -25.28 10.38
C SER A 19 5.18 -24.73 9.47
N SER A 20 5.05 -25.27 8.26
CA SER A 20 3.90 -25.04 7.38
C SER A 20 2.67 -25.87 7.77
N GLU A 21 2.77 -26.73 8.79
CA GLU A 21 1.65 -27.49 9.31
C GLU A 21 0.65 -26.59 10.06
N GLY A 22 -0.62 -26.68 9.68
CA GLY A 22 -1.68 -25.88 10.27
C GLY A 22 -1.86 -24.52 9.60
N LYS A 23 -2.80 -23.74 10.12
CA LYS A 23 -3.14 -22.43 9.56
C LYS A 23 -2.25 -21.34 10.13
N ILE A 24 -1.87 -20.41 9.27
CA ILE A 24 -1.07 -19.24 9.66
C ILE A 24 -1.76 -17.99 9.11
N TYR A 25 -2.05 -17.03 9.97
CA TYR A 25 -2.61 -15.74 9.60
C TYR A 25 -1.51 -14.68 9.55
N PHE A 26 -1.61 -13.77 8.60
CA PHE A 26 -0.66 -12.68 8.40
C PHE A 26 -1.42 -11.36 8.35
N ILE A 27 -0.99 -10.40 9.17
CA ILE A 27 -1.44 -9.01 9.13
C ILE A 27 -0.23 -8.09 9.13
N SER A 28 -0.36 -6.89 8.60
CA SER A 28 0.72 -5.90 8.57
C SER A 28 0.14 -4.50 8.58
N ASP A 29 1.02 -3.51 8.75
CA ASP A 29 0.73 -2.10 8.49
C ASP A 29 -0.56 -1.68 9.18
N LEU A 30 -0.66 -1.97 10.49
CA LEU A 30 -1.80 -1.56 11.29
C LEU A 30 -1.71 -0.07 11.61
N HIS A 31 -0.50 0.43 11.86
CA HIS A 31 -0.22 1.80 12.31
C HIS A 31 -1.08 2.22 13.51
N LEU A 32 -1.11 1.39 14.57
CA LEU A 32 -1.78 1.72 15.82
C LEU A 32 -1.19 3.01 16.40
N GLY A 33 -1.97 4.08 16.38
CA GLY A 33 -1.58 5.41 16.82
C GLY A 33 -2.13 5.75 18.21
N ASP A 34 -2.45 7.02 18.40
CA ASP A 34 -3.01 7.55 19.65
C ASP A 34 -4.55 7.54 19.72
N GLY A 35 -5.23 6.89 18.77
CA GLY A 35 -6.68 6.82 18.69
C GLY A 35 -7.38 8.14 18.33
N THR A 36 -6.64 9.18 17.92
CA THR A 36 -7.22 10.43 17.41
C THR A 36 -7.68 10.27 15.96
N ARG A 37 -8.37 11.27 15.40
CA ARG A 37 -8.78 11.25 13.99
C ARG A 37 -7.63 11.09 13.00
N SER A 38 -6.44 11.56 13.35
CA SER A 38 -5.23 11.39 12.53
C SER A 38 -4.66 9.96 12.55
N ASP A 39 -5.10 9.12 13.48
CA ASP A 39 -4.71 7.70 13.56
C ASP A 39 -5.32 6.93 12.38
N ALA A 40 -4.46 6.32 11.57
CA ALA A 40 -4.87 5.59 10.37
C ALA A 40 -5.59 4.27 10.71
N PHE A 41 -5.38 3.70 11.90
CA PHE A 41 -6.08 2.52 12.37
C PHE A 41 -7.47 2.83 12.95
N MET A 42 -7.74 4.09 13.31
CA MET A 42 -8.89 4.48 14.14
C MET A 42 -10.20 3.77 13.76
N GLY A 43 -10.89 3.24 14.78
CA GLY A 43 -12.23 2.67 14.65
C GLY A 43 -12.29 1.19 14.27
N LYS A 44 -11.14 0.51 14.13
CA LYS A 44 -11.08 -0.92 13.74
C LYS A 44 -10.71 -1.89 14.86
N ASP A 45 -10.54 -1.42 16.10
CA ASP A 45 -10.20 -2.26 17.26
C ASP A 45 -11.09 -3.50 17.37
N ASN A 46 -12.41 -3.32 17.33
CA ASN A 46 -13.35 -4.43 17.47
C ASN A 46 -13.27 -5.42 16.30
N HIS A 47 -13.01 -4.94 15.08
CA HIS A 47 -12.84 -5.80 13.91
C HIS A 47 -11.57 -6.64 14.02
N LEU A 48 -10.45 -6.03 14.41
CA LEU A 48 -9.21 -6.77 14.60
C LEU A 48 -9.29 -7.74 15.79
N ILE A 49 -9.97 -7.36 16.87
CA ILE A 49 -10.25 -8.28 17.99
C ILE A 49 -11.07 -9.49 17.50
N GLN A 50 -12.10 -9.30 16.68
CA GLN A 50 -12.88 -10.41 16.13
C GLN A 50 -12.04 -11.33 15.25
N LEU A 51 -11.14 -10.79 14.43
CA LEU A 51 -10.18 -11.59 13.67
C LEU A 51 -9.26 -12.39 14.60
N ILE A 52 -8.74 -11.77 15.67
CA ILE A 52 -7.91 -12.45 16.67
C ILE A 52 -8.67 -13.61 17.33
N GLU A 53 -9.94 -13.40 17.70
CA GLU A 53 -10.76 -14.46 18.28
C GLU A 53 -11.03 -15.59 17.27
N GLN A 54 -11.19 -15.28 15.98
CA GLN A 54 -11.25 -16.32 14.95
C GLN A 54 -9.94 -17.12 14.85
N ILE A 55 -8.79 -16.45 14.89
CA ILE A 55 -7.47 -17.10 14.87
C ILE A 55 -7.33 -18.06 16.05
N LYS A 56 -7.75 -17.64 17.26
CA LYS A 56 -7.78 -18.50 18.44
C LYS A 56 -8.68 -19.72 18.27
N LEU A 57 -9.90 -19.52 17.75
CA LEU A 57 -10.85 -20.62 17.51
C LEU A 57 -10.30 -21.65 16.52
N GLU A 58 -9.55 -21.19 15.52
CA GLU A 58 -8.89 -22.04 14.54
C GLU A 58 -7.57 -22.64 15.02
N LYS A 59 -7.10 -22.27 16.23
CA LYS A 59 -5.79 -22.65 16.78
C LYS A 59 -4.65 -22.35 15.81
N ALA A 60 -4.73 -21.18 15.19
CA ALA A 60 -3.84 -20.75 14.14
C ALA A 60 -2.76 -19.82 14.69
N HIS A 61 -1.57 -19.89 14.10
CA HIS A 61 -0.48 -18.98 14.44
C HIS A 61 -0.69 -17.62 13.78
N LEU A 62 -0.37 -16.52 14.46
CA LEU A 62 -0.41 -15.18 13.88
C LEU A 62 1.00 -14.66 13.62
N VAL A 63 1.21 -14.14 12.41
CA VAL A 63 2.40 -13.42 12.00
C VAL A 63 2.03 -11.96 11.75
N ILE A 64 2.62 -11.05 12.51
CA ILE A 64 2.53 -9.60 12.27
C ILE A 64 3.74 -9.20 11.43
N VAL A 65 3.51 -8.87 10.16
CA VAL A 65 4.54 -8.54 9.16
C VAL A 65 4.87 -7.04 9.22
N GLY A 66 5.16 -6.54 10.42
CA GLY A 66 5.64 -5.18 10.71
C GLY A 66 4.62 -4.05 10.56
N ASP A 67 5.08 -2.86 10.94
CA ASP A 67 4.36 -1.59 11.02
C ASP A 67 2.98 -1.67 11.71
N ALA A 68 2.89 -2.50 12.76
CA ALA A 68 1.67 -2.58 13.55
C ALA A 68 1.52 -1.43 14.55
N ILE A 69 2.60 -0.81 15.01
CA ILE A 69 2.55 0.31 15.97
C ILE A 69 3.18 1.57 15.35
N ASP A 70 2.49 2.71 15.39
CA ASP A 70 3.04 3.97 14.89
C ASP A 70 3.57 4.86 16.04
N PHE A 71 4.83 4.64 16.41
CA PHE A 71 5.48 5.43 17.47
C PHE A 71 5.68 6.90 17.08
N HIS A 72 5.79 7.20 15.79
CA HIS A 72 5.98 8.56 15.31
C HIS A 72 4.69 9.38 15.40
N GLN A 73 3.54 8.78 15.07
CA GLN A 73 2.22 9.40 15.23
C GLN A 73 1.86 9.53 16.72
N ALA A 74 2.03 8.45 17.50
CA ALA A 74 1.57 8.41 18.88
C ALA A 74 2.50 9.17 19.85
N LEU A 75 3.75 9.44 19.45
CA LEU A 75 4.85 9.99 20.26
C LEU A 75 5.32 9.12 21.44
N SER A 76 4.45 8.27 21.99
CA SER A 76 4.80 7.32 23.05
C SER A 76 3.94 6.05 23.01
N ILE A 77 4.53 4.92 23.39
CA ILE A 77 3.82 3.63 23.51
C ILE A 77 2.65 3.71 24.49
N SER A 78 2.76 4.51 25.55
CA SER A 78 1.70 4.64 26.56
C SER A 78 0.41 5.18 25.95
N ARG A 79 0.49 6.05 24.95
CA ARG A 79 -0.69 6.58 24.24
C ARG A 79 -1.34 5.52 23.37
N VAL A 80 -0.53 4.73 22.66
CA VAL A 80 -1.01 3.56 21.89
C VAL A 80 -1.73 2.57 22.81
N ILE A 81 -1.10 2.20 23.94
CA ILE A 81 -1.70 1.28 24.90
C ILE A 81 -2.99 1.85 25.49
N GLN A 82 -3.05 3.14 25.81
CA GLN A 82 -4.27 3.76 26.33
C GLN A 82 -5.41 3.77 25.30
N ALA A 83 -5.09 4.08 24.04
CA ALA A 83 -6.06 4.10 22.95
C ALA A 83 -6.59 2.68 22.62
N HIS A 84 -5.69 1.69 22.59
CA HIS A 84 -5.95 0.35 22.07
C HIS A 84 -5.82 -0.76 23.14
N ALA A 85 -6.07 -0.44 24.42
CA ALA A 85 -5.83 -1.35 25.54
C ALA A 85 -6.47 -2.74 25.38
N ARG A 86 -7.71 -2.80 24.86
CA ARG A 86 -8.42 -4.06 24.64
C ARG A 86 -7.78 -4.90 23.56
N LEU A 87 -7.38 -4.28 22.45
CA LEU A 87 -6.70 -4.93 21.35
C LEU A 87 -5.33 -5.45 21.77
N MET A 88 -4.54 -4.63 22.48
CA MET A 88 -3.23 -5.04 22.99
C MET A 88 -3.33 -6.25 23.93
N ARG A 89 -4.38 -6.29 24.77
CA ARG A 89 -4.67 -7.45 25.61
C ARG A 89 -5.04 -8.69 24.80
N ALA A 90 -5.85 -8.54 23.75
CA ALA A 90 -6.25 -9.66 22.89
C ALA A 90 -5.03 -10.25 22.17
N LEU A 91 -4.16 -9.41 21.61
CA LEU A 91 -2.91 -9.83 20.97
C LEU A 91 -1.97 -10.53 21.95
N SER A 92 -1.78 -9.98 23.16
CA SER A 92 -0.91 -10.60 24.17
C SER A 92 -1.43 -11.96 24.64
N SER A 93 -2.76 -12.12 24.80
CA SER A 93 -3.35 -13.42 25.16
C SER A 93 -3.22 -14.43 24.01
N LEU A 94 -3.42 -14.01 22.76
CA LEU A 94 -3.14 -14.86 21.61
C LEU A 94 -1.66 -15.31 21.57
N ALA A 95 -0.73 -14.41 21.89
CA ALA A 95 0.69 -14.71 21.91
C ALA A 95 1.08 -15.76 22.97
N GLU A 96 0.41 -15.77 24.12
CA GLU A 96 0.62 -16.78 25.16
C GLU A 96 0.00 -18.15 24.82
N GLU A 97 -1.11 -18.16 24.08
CA GLU A 97 -1.91 -19.37 23.80
C GLU A 97 -1.46 -20.08 22.51
N GLU A 98 -1.51 -19.40 21.36
CA GLU A 98 -1.27 -19.98 20.02
C GLU A 98 0.06 -19.48 19.39
N GLY A 99 0.62 -18.42 19.96
CA GLY A 99 1.86 -17.80 19.51
C GLY A 99 1.64 -16.66 18.50
N VAL A 100 2.45 -15.61 18.67
CA VAL A 100 2.50 -14.47 17.75
C VAL A 100 3.96 -14.21 17.38
N THR A 101 4.29 -14.37 16.10
CA THR A 101 5.57 -13.94 15.54
C THR A 101 5.43 -12.52 15.02
N TYR A 102 6.38 -11.64 15.37
CA TYR A 102 6.38 -10.25 14.94
C TYR A 102 7.64 -9.96 14.13
N ILE A 103 7.48 -9.56 12.88
CA ILE A 103 8.57 -9.04 12.06
C ILE A 103 8.59 -7.54 12.25
N PHE A 104 9.70 -6.94 12.68
CA PHE A 104 9.74 -5.49 12.83
C PHE A 104 9.81 -4.80 11.46
N GLY A 105 9.08 -3.69 11.31
CA GLY A 105 9.06 -2.83 10.14
C GLY A 105 9.86 -1.55 10.34
N ASN A 106 9.69 -0.60 9.44
CA ASN A 106 10.41 0.68 9.45
C ASN A 106 9.80 1.72 10.38
N HIS A 107 8.52 1.60 10.75
CA HIS A 107 7.88 2.50 11.72
C HIS A 107 8.02 2.01 13.16
N ASP A 108 8.31 0.72 13.38
CA ASP A 108 8.11 0.08 14.67
C ASP A 108 9.28 -0.77 15.20
N TYR A 109 10.50 -0.54 14.70
CA TYR A 109 11.70 -1.26 15.14
C TYR A 109 11.93 -1.23 16.67
N ASP A 110 11.40 -0.23 17.39
CA ASP A 110 11.41 -0.13 18.85
C ASP A 110 10.59 -1.23 19.56
N ILE A 111 9.79 -2.02 18.82
CA ILE A 111 9.02 -3.16 19.35
C ILE A 111 9.91 -4.19 20.07
N LEU A 112 11.18 -4.27 19.70
CA LEU A 112 12.19 -5.11 20.38
C LEU A 112 12.30 -4.81 21.88
N LEU A 113 12.06 -3.56 22.29
CA LEU A 113 12.08 -3.14 23.70
C LEU A 113 10.85 -3.64 24.47
N PHE A 114 9.76 -3.97 23.77
CA PHE A 114 8.47 -4.33 24.35
C PHE A 114 8.11 -5.82 24.18
N ARG A 115 8.96 -6.61 23.53
CA ARG A 115 8.72 -8.06 23.30
C ARG A 115 8.35 -8.84 24.57
N GLY A 116 8.96 -8.50 25.72
CA GLY A 116 8.69 -9.17 26.99
C GLY A 116 7.36 -8.76 27.63
N LEU A 117 6.84 -7.58 27.29
CA LEU A 117 5.54 -7.10 27.76
C LEU A 117 4.39 -7.71 26.94
N LEU A 118 4.61 -7.91 25.64
CA LEU A 118 3.59 -8.37 24.69
C LEU A 118 3.65 -9.86 24.40
N HIS A 119 4.68 -10.55 24.92
CA HIS A 119 4.93 -11.97 24.68
C HIS A 119 5.13 -12.33 23.20
N PHE A 120 5.50 -11.35 22.36
CA PHE A 120 5.74 -11.55 20.94
C PHE A 120 7.11 -12.14 20.67
N ASP A 121 7.15 -13.06 19.72
CA ASP A 121 8.37 -13.59 19.14
C ASP A 121 8.88 -12.64 18.04
N VAL A 122 9.67 -11.64 18.44
CA VAL A 122 10.16 -10.62 17.51
C VAL A 122 11.37 -11.11 16.70
N CYS A 123 11.33 -10.93 15.38
CA CYS A 123 12.38 -11.29 14.43
C CYS A 123 12.50 -10.26 13.30
N SER A 124 13.56 -10.36 12.48
CA SER A 124 13.70 -9.58 11.24
C SER A 124 13.24 -10.37 10.01
N GLU A 125 13.20 -11.70 10.14
CA GLU A 125 12.95 -12.62 9.04
C GLU A 125 12.35 -13.91 9.58
N LEU A 126 11.33 -14.42 8.90
CA LEU A 126 10.66 -15.68 9.23
C LEU A 126 10.65 -16.60 8.02
N HIS A 127 11.05 -17.85 8.22
CA HIS A 127 10.91 -18.93 7.24
C HIS A 127 9.77 -19.85 7.64
N ILE A 128 8.90 -20.16 6.68
CA ILE A 128 7.87 -21.20 6.83
C ILE A 128 8.39 -22.40 6.07
N ASP A 129 8.99 -23.33 6.83
CA ASP A 129 9.86 -24.38 6.33
C ASP A 129 10.81 -23.85 5.22
N ASP A 130 10.91 -24.56 4.10
CA ASP A 130 11.70 -24.13 2.93
C ASP A 130 10.79 -23.56 1.82
N ILE A 131 9.51 -23.30 2.12
CA ILE A 131 8.48 -22.94 1.13
C ILE A 131 8.33 -21.42 1.01
N ALA A 132 8.24 -20.71 2.14
CA ALA A 132 7.97 -19.27 2.15
C ALA A 132 8.98 -18.48 2.99
N LEU A 133 9.37 -17.32 2.47
CA LEU A 133 10.11 -16.29 3.18
C LEU A 133 9.16 -15.14 3.54
N VAL A 134 9.21 -14.68 4.78
CA VAL A 134 8.43 -13.54 5.26
C VAL A 134 9.39 -12.45 5.77
N ARG A 135 9.23 -11.25 5.24
CA ARG A 135 9.95 -10.02 5.62
C ARG A 135 8.99 -8.84 5.58
N HIS A 136 9.30 -7.73 6.24
CA HIS A 136 8.37 -6.59 6.26
C HIS A 136 8.15 -6.02 4.86
N GLY A 137 9.21 -5.79 4.10
CA GLY A 137 9.16 -5.25 2.74
C GLY A 137 10.07 -4.04 2.54
N TYR A 138 10.34 -3.24 3.59
CA TYR A 138 11.24 -2.08 3.48
C TYR A 138 12.64 -2.45 2.98
N GLU A 139 13.05 -3.71 3.11
CA GLU A 139 14.33 -4.23 2.62
C GLU A 139 14.47 -4.13 1.10
N TYR A 140 13.35 -4.10 0.37
CA TYR A 140 13.31 -3.95 -1.08
C TYR A 140 13.01 -2.51 -1.53
N ASP A 141 12.74 -1.59 -0.60
CA ASP A 141 12.50 -0.18 -0.88
C ASP A 141 13.83 0.53 -1.24
N PRO A 142 13.96 1.13 -2.44
CA PRO A 142 15.21 1.78 -2.84
C PRO A 142 15.60 3.03 -2.04
N PHE A 143 14.65 3.65 -1.33
CA PHE A 143 14.84 4.91 -0.61
C PHE A 143 15.02 4.73 0.89
N ILE A 144 14.35 3.73 1.46
CA ILE A 144 14.55 3.34 2.87
C ILE A 144 15.72 2.36 2.96
N GLY A 145 15.61 1.22 2.28
CA GLY A 145 16.57 0.13 2.29
C GLY A 145 17.02 -0.26 3.70
N GLN A 146 18.30 -0.60 3.86
CA GLN A 146 18.88 -0.94 5.17
C GLN A 146 19.16 0.29 6.07
N HIS A 147 18.76 1.49 5.67
CA HIS A 147 19.13 2.76 6.32
C HIS A 147 17.94 3.43 7.00
N LEU A 148 17.37 2.73 7.99
CA LEU A 148 16.17 3.12 8.74
C LEU A 148 16.21 4.55 9.32
N GLU A 149 17.36 5.08 9.73
CA GLU A 149 17.42 6.34 10.48
C GLU A 149 17.01 7.62 9.70
N LYS A 150 17.18 7.65 8.37
CA LYS A 150 16.97 8.89 7.59
C LYS A 150 15.49 9.19 7.33
N SER A 151 14.61 8.20 7.43
CA SER A 151 13.16 8.37 7.20
C SER A 151 12.46 9.02 8.41
N HIS A 152 12.94 8.80 9.63
CA HIS A 152 12.24 9.19 10.86
C HIS A 152 11.95 10.69 10.99
N ILE A 153 12.85 11.58 10.57
CA ILE A 153 12.63 13.03 10.71
C ILE A 153 11.50 13.48 9.77
N THR A 154 11.54 13.04 8.52
CA THR A 154 10.52 13.39 7.52
C THR A 154 9.17 12.82 7.93
N THR A 155 9.11 11.56 8.36
CA THR A 155 7.89 10.91 8.86
C THR A 155 7.31 11.62 10.08
N ARG A 156 8.15 12.03 11.04
CA ARG A 156 7.71 12.79 12.22
C ARG A 156 7.17 14.17 11.86
N VAL A 157 7.80 14.89 10.93
CA VAL A 157 7.31 16.18 10.46
C VAL A 157 5.98 16.00 9.74
N HIS A 158 5.85 14.96 8.91
CA HIS A 158 4.60 14.61 8.22
C HIS A 158 3.45 14.40 9.20
N HIS A 159 3.60 13.51 10.19
CA HIS A 159 2.55 13.26 11.19
C HIS A 159 2.25 14.48 12.07
N LEU A 160 3.24 15.33 12.36
CA LEU A 160 3.01 16.59 13.07
C LEU A 160 2.10 17.52 12.25
N ILE A 161 2.31 17.61 10.93
CA ILE A 161 1.46 18.39 10.04
C ILE A 161 0.05 17.81 10.02
N GLU A 162 -0.11 16.50 9.80
CA GLU A 162 -1.42 15.83 9.81
C GLU A 162 -2.20 16.10 11.10
N ARG A 163 -1.50 16.04 12.24
CA ARG A 163 -2.07 16.33 13.56
C ARG A 163 -2.48 17.79 13.72
N ILE A 164 -1.68 18.74 13.24
CA ILE A 164 -2.00 20.18 13.32
C ILE A 164 -3.24 20.50 12.48
N PHE A 165 -3.38 19.87 11.32
CA PHE A 165 -4.48 20.11 10.39
C PHE A 165 -5.66 19.14 10.56
N ASP A 166 -5.58 18.19 11.48
CA ASP A 166 -6.57 17.13 11.74
C ASP A 166 -7.05 16.42 10.46
N THR A 167 -6.12 16.17 9.54
CA THR A 167 -6.39 15.61 8.21
C THR A 167 -5.25 14.72 7.73
N TRP A 168 -5.58 13.68 6.97
CA TRP A 168 -4.59 12.79 6.36
C TRP A 168 -4.02 13.41 5.10
N ILE A 169 -2.69 13.47 5.02
CA ILE A 169 -1.97 13.92 3.83
C ILE A 169 -1.36 12.68 3.16
N ARG A 170 -2.08 12.10 2.20
CA ARG A 170 -1.81 10.78 1.65
C ARG A 170 -2.03 10.72 0.15
N LEU A 171 -1.31 9.76 -0.46
CA LEU A 171 -1.48 9.33 -1.83
C LEU A 171 -2.01 7.89 -1.82
N PRO A 172 -2.71 7.46 -2.89
CA PRO A 172 -2.93 8.19 -4.14
C PRO A 172 -4.19 9.10 -4.04
N LEU A 173 -4.21 10.22 -4.76
CA LEU A 173 -5.26 11.26 -4.67
C LEU A 173 -6.69 10.74 -4.94
N GLU A 174 -6.84 9.65 -5.68
CA GLU A 174 -8.08 8.94 -5.97
C GLU A 174 -8.75 8.45 -4.68
N ASN A 175 -7.94 8.04 -3.70
CA ASN A 175 -8.41 7.53 -2.42
C ASN A 175 -8.53 8.64 -1.37
N PHE A 176 -7.78 9.74 -1.55
CA PHE A 176 -7.67 10.83 -0.56
C PHE A 176 -7.97 12.20 -1.19
N TYR A 177 -9.11 12.33 -1.87
CA TYR A 177 -9.44 13.50 -2.68
C TYR A 177 -9.98 14.72 -1.89
N THR A 178 -9.21 15.18 -0.90
CA THR A 178 -9.57 16.35 -0.06
C THR A 178 -8.92 17.63 -0.56
N ILE A 179 -9.39 18.80 -0.10
CA ILE A 179 -8.78 20.09 -0.48
C ILE A 179 -7.33 20.19 0.02
N GLU A 180 -7.04 19.66 1.19
CA GLU A 180 -5.72 19.69 1.81
C GLU A 180 -4.73 18.84 1.02
N ASN A 181 -5.13 17.63 0.61
CA ASN A 181 -4.33 16.77 -0.25
C ASN A 181 -4.06 17.42 -1.62
N ARG A 182 -5.07 18.04 -2.24
CA ARG A 182 -4.90 18.72 -3.54
C ARG A 182 -3.97 19.93 -3.44
N ILE A 183 -4.08 20.72 -2.38
CA ILE A 183 -3.16 21.84 -2.12
C ILE A 183 -1.75 21.32 -1.88
N CYS A 184 -1.59 20.31 -1.02
CA CYS A 184 -0.28 19.72 -0.72
C CYS A 184 0.38 19.20 -2.01
N PHE A 185 -0.36 18.43 -2.81
CA PHE A 185 0.13 17.89 -4.08
C PHE A 185 0.51 18.99 -5.07
N TRP A 186 -0.28 20.06 -5.15
CA TRP A 186 0.05 21.23 -5.97
C TRP A 186 1.32 21.95 -5.49
N ILE A 187 1.51 22.12 -4.17
CA ILE A 187 2.72 22.72 -3.60
C ILE A 187 3.94 21.85 -3.92
N CYS A 188 3.85 20.53 -3.70
CA CYS A 188 4.89 19.57 -4.06
C CYS A 188 5.29 19.72 -5.53
N HIS A 189 4.32 19.85 -6.43
CA HIS A 189 4.60 20.11 -7.84
C HIS A 189 5.32 21.44 -8.08
N LYS A 190 4.94 22.54 -7.42
CA LYS A 190 5.66 23.82 -7.55
C LYS A 190 7.09 23.73 -7.05
N ILE A 191 7.33 23.02 -5.96
CA ILE A 191 8.68 22.77 -5.45
C ILE A 191 9.48 21.93 -6.47
N ALA A 192 8.87 20.88 -7.03
CA ALA A 192 9.48 20.08 -8.07
C ALA A 192 9.88 20.94 -9.27
N MET A 193 8.99 21.78 -9.81
CA MET A 193 9.32 22.66 -10.94
C MET A 193 10.52 23.56 -10.65
N CYS A 194 10.62 24.12 -9.44
CA CYS A 194 11.77 24.93 -9.03
C CYS A 194 13.07 24.12 -9.01
N ILE A 195 13.02 22.86 -8.54
CA ILE A 195 14.16 21.95 -8.50
C ILE A 195 14.59 21.56 -9.91
N TYR A 196 13.65 21.15 -10.76
CA TYR A 196 13.92 20.83 -12.17
C TYR A 196 14.52 22.03 -12.92
N ALA A 197 13.98 23.23 -12.71
CA ALA A 197 14.52 24.46 -13.30
C ALA A 197 15.95 24.77 -12.81
N LYS A 198 16.19 24.66 -11.49
CA LYS A 198 17.53 24.80 -10.89
C LYS A 198 18.51 23.81 -11.50
N ASN A 199 18.13 22.54 -11.60
CA ASN A 199 18.99 21.48 -12.10
C ASN A 199 19.33 21.65 -13.57
N ARG A 200 18.35 22.01 -14.40
CA ARG A 200 18.59 22.36 -15.81
C ARG A 200 19.52 23.57 -15.97
N LEU A 201 19.43 24.55 -15.07
CA LEU A 201 20.34 25.69 -15.06
C LEU A 201 21.77 25.24 -14.69
N LEU A 202 21.92 24.43 -13.64
CA LEU A 202 23.21 23.88 -13.22
C LEU A 202 23.91 23.10 -14.35
N GLU A 203 23.16 22.27 -15.08
CA GLU A 203 23.67 21.56 -16.26
C GLU A 203 24.16 22.52 -17.34
N LYS A 204 23.37 23.54 -17.67
CA LYS A 204 23.73 24.54 -18.70
C LYS A 204 24.98 25.34 -18.36
N ILE A 205 25.24 25.61 -17.08
CA ILE A 205 26.41 26.38 -16.63
C ILE A 205 27.62 25.48 -16.28
N GLY A 206 27.56 24.18 -16.60
CA GLY A 206 28.66 23.24 -16.36
C GLY A 206 28.84 22.81 -14.90
N LEU A 207 27.86 23.08 -14.03
CA LEU A 207 27.84 22.72 -12.61
C LEU A 207 26.91 21.53 -12.32
N GLY A 208 26.72 20.64 -13.29
CA GLY A 208 25.82 19.48 -13.18
C GLY A 208 26.15 18.54 -12.00
N SER A 209 27.41 18.51 -11.54
CA SER A 209 27.82 17.75 -10.35
C SER A 209 27.10 18.18 -9.05
N PHE A 210 26.52 19.37 -9.01
CA PHE A 210 25.77 19.90 -7.86
C PHE A 210 24.25 19.65 -7.94
N LYS A 211 23.78 18.91 -8.95
CA LYS A 211 22.36 18.57 -9.15
C LYS A 211 21.75 17.87 -7.93
N GLY A 212 22.53 17.00 -7.28
CA GLY A 212 22.07 16.16 -6.16
C GLY A 212 21.01 15.16 -6.60
N ASN A 213 20.38 14.48 -5.63
CA ASN A 213 19.36 13.43 -5.87
C ASN A 213 17.91 13.90 -5.66
N SER A 214 17.67 15.22 -5.68
CA SER A 214 16.34 15.76 -5.34
C SER A 214 15.25 15.40 -6.36
N GLU A 215 15.59 15.19 -7.63
CA GLU A 215 14.61 14.75 -8.66
C GLU A 215 14.09 13.33 -8.36
N ALA A 216 15.01 12.40 -8.03
CA ALA A 216 14.67 11.02 -7.70
C ALA A 216 13.67 10.91 -6.53
N PHE A 217 13.72 11.83 -5.57
CA PHE A 217 12.75 11.89 -4.47
C PHE A 217 11.33 12.17 -4.98
N PHE A 218 11.14 13.13 -5.90
CA PHE A 218 9.82 13.43 -6.45
C PHE A 218 9.31 12.33 -7.37
N ASP A 219 10.19 11.70 -8.13
CA ASP A 219 9.81 10.58 -8.98
C ASP A 219 9.37 9.38 -8.14
N HIS A 220 10.09 9.06 -7.06
CA HIS A 220 9.64 8.05 -6.09
C HIS A 220 8.33 8.43 -5.41
N TRP A 221 8.17 9.69 -5.03
CA TRP A 221 6.91 10.16 -4.45
C TRP A 221 5.75 10.02 -5.43
N ALA A 222 6.00 10.24 -6.73
CA ALA A 222 5.03 9.97 -7.80
C ALA A 222 4.66 8.49 -7.92
N MET A 223 5.58 7.56 -7.64
CA MET A 223 5.26 6.13 -7.69
C MET A 223 4.20 5.72 -6.65
N ASN A 224 4.14 6.40 -5.50
CA ASN A 224 3.03 6.23 -4.55
C ASN A 224 1.67 6.69 -5.12
N GLN A 225 1.69 7.58 -6.12
CA GLN A 225 0.52 7.97 -6.91
C GLN A 225 0.29 7.03 -8.11
N ILE A 226 1.32 6.32 -8.56
CA ILE A 226 1.36 5.52 -9.79
C ILE A 226 1.62 4.05 -9.44
N SER A 227 0.58 3.34 -9.02
CA SER A 227 0.44 1.87 -9.01
C SER A 227 1.51 0.97 -8.37
N ASP A 228 2.74 1.43 -8.07
CA ASP A 228 3.84 0.72 -7.38
C ASP A 228 4.27 1.52 -6.14
N PRO A 229 3.49 1.46 -5.04
CA PRO A 229 3.87 2.12 -3.80
C PRO A 229 5.27 1.71 -3.37
N ALA A 230 6.06 2.69 -2.92
CA ALA A 230 7.48 2.53 -2.58
C ALA A 230 8.42 2.03 -3.71
N ASN A 231 7.96 1.90 -4.97
CA ASN A 231 8.73 1.31 -6.07
C ASN A 231 9.27 -0.09 -5.70
N LEU A 232 8.42 -0.88 -5.04
CA LEU A 232 8.79 -2.11 -4.35
C LEU A 232 8.76 -3.32 -5.29
N PHE A 233 7.78 -3.36 -6.19
CA PHE A 233 7.41 -4.59 -6.89
C PHE A 233 8.53 -5.12 -7.79
N GLU A 234 9.23 -4.24 -8.51
CA GLU A 234 10.33 -4.66 -9.39
C GLU A 234 11.53 -5.21 -8.61
N GLN A 235 11.82 -4.64 -7.44
CA GLN A 235 12.90 -5.08 -6.55
C GLN A 235 12.59 -6.46 -5.97
N VAL A 236 11.36 -6.64 -5.49
CA VAL A 236 10.82 -7.93 -5.03
C VAL A 236 10.86 -8.97 -6.14
N ARG A 237 10.40 -8.63 -7.34
CA ARG A 237 10.41 -9.54 -8.49
C ARG A 237 11.83 -9.97 -8.85
N SER A 238 12.80 -9.06 -8.80
CA SER A 238 14.20 -9.39 -9.07
C SER A 238 14.76 -10.32 -7.99
N PHE A 239 14.50 -10.02 -6.72
CA PHE A 239 14.97 -10.81 -5.59
C PHE A 239 14.38 -12.22 -5.61
N LEU A 240 13.06 -12.36 -5.77
CA LEU A 240 12.41 -13.68 -5.69
C LEU A 240 12.86 -14.63 -6.82
N LYS A 241 13.35 -14.09 -7.95
CA LYS A 241 13.95 -14.89 -9.03
C LYS A 241 15.32 -15.45 -8.69
N SER A 242 16.08 -14.84 -7.77
CA SER A 242 17.37 -15.33 -7.31
C SER A 242 17.29 -16.23 -6.07
N GLU A 243 16.14 -16.28 -5.41
CA GLU A 243 15.94 -17.04 -4.18
C GLU A 243 15.37 -18.46 -4.43
N SER A 244 15.59 -19.35 -3.46
CA SER A 244 15.08 -20.72 -3.48
C SER A 244 13.60 -20.84 -3.08
N PHE A 245 13.09 -19.89 -2.29
CA PHE A 245 11.72 -19.92 -1.78
C PHE A 245 10.67 -19.79 -2.88
N GLN A 246 9.57 -20.51 -2.74
CA GLN A 246 8.43 -20.42 -3.64
C GLN A 246 7.62 -19.14 -3.41
N TYR A 247 7.46 -18.76 -2.14
CA TYR A 247 6.68 -17.59 -1.75
C TYR A 247 7.55 -16.54 -1.06
N LEU A 248 7.28 -15.28 -1.35
CA LEU A 248 7.71 -14.14 -0.53
C LEU A 248 6.47 -13.39 -0.05
N VAL A 249 6.32 -13.27 1.27
CA VAL A 249 5.21 -12.56 1.92
C VAL A 249 5.75 -11.26 2.53
N THR A 250 5.12 -10.13 2.21
CA THR A 250 5.49 -8.80 2.76
C THR A 250 4.25 -7.96 3.11
N GLY A 251 4.47 -6.87 3.86
CA GLY A 251 3.57 -5.73 4.00
C GLY A 251 4.13 -4.51 3.26
N HIS A 252 4.32 -3.38 3.95
CA HIS A 252 5.04 -2.15 3.54
C HIS A 252 4.44 -1.34 2.40
N SER A 253 4.05 -1.99 1.29
CA SER A 253 3.46 -1.29 0.13
C SER A 253 1.98 -0.97 0.29
N HIS A 254 1.32 -1.54 1.31
CA HIS A 254 -0.12 -1.48 1.55
C HIS A 254 -1.00 -1.97 0.38
N LEU A 255 -0.41 -2.57 -0.66
CA LEU A 255 -1.11 -3.03 -1.87
C LEU A 255 -1.42 -4.51 -1.73
N PRO A 256 -2.62 -4.95 -1.30
CA PRO A 256 -2.91 -6.37 -1.12
C PRO A 256 -2.90 -7.13 -2.44
N GLY A 257 -2.37 -8.35 -2.43
CA GLY A 257 -2.56 -9.28 -3.53
C GLY A 257 -1.56 -10.42 -3.58
N LYS A 258 -1.84 -11.35 -4.49
CA LYS A 258 -1.04 -12.54 -4.77
C LYS A 258 -0.68 -12.57 -6.24
N VAL A 259 0.61 -12.59 -6.54
CA VAL A 259 1.13 -12.29 -7.87
C VAL A 259 2.18 -13.33 -8.27
N GLN A 260 1.95 -14.01 -9.39
CA GLN A 260 2.97 -14.88 -9.98
C GLN A 260 4.05 -14.02 -10.65
N VAL A 261 5.31 -14.18 -10.28
CA VAL A 261 6.44 -13.37 -10.80
C VAL A 261 7.49 -14.17 -11.57
N GLY A 262 7.40 -15.50 -11.57
CA GLY A 262 8.26 -16.43 -12.31
C GLY A 262 7.71 -17.86 -12.27
N GLU A 263 8.47 -18.84 -12.76
CA GLU A 263 8.11 -20.27 -12.62
C GLU A 263 8.18 -20.67 -11.15
N ASN A 264 7.05 -21.08 -10.56
CA ASN A 264 6.94 -21.45 -9.14
C ASN A 264 7.47 -20.37 -8.17
N ARG A 265 7.24 -19.10 -8.49
CA ARG A 265 7.59 -17.94 -7.66
C ARG A 265 6.41 -17.00 -7.54
N THR A 266 5.93 -16.83 -6.32
CA THR A 266 4.72 -16.05 -6.02
C THR A 266 5.02 -15.01 -4.96
N TYR A 267 4.76 -13.76 -5.29
CA TYR A 267 4.81 -12.65 -4.36
C TYR A 267 3.43 -12.45 -3.72
N ILE A 268 3.41 -12.25 -2.41
CA ILE A 268 2.20 -11.99 -1.64
C ILE A 268 2.42 -10.73 -0.82
N ASN A 269 1.47 -9.81 -0.92
CA ASN A 269 1.40 -8.66 -0.04
C ASN A 269 0.13 -8.73 0.81
N THR A 270 0.29 -8.57 2.12
CA THR A 270 -0.79 -8.67 3.11
C THR A 270 -1.77 -7.50 3.05
N GLY A 271 -1.42 -6.40 2.40
CA GLY A 271 -2.20 -5.18 2.39
C GLY A 271 -1.94 -4.33 3.63
N SER A 272 -3.00 -3.76 4.22
CA SER A 272 -2.88 -3.01 5.47
C SER A 272 -4.18 -2.98 6.27
N TRP A 273 -4.09 -2.47 7.50
CA TRP A 273 -5.25 -2.08 8.31
C TRP A 273 -5.36 -0.56 8.47
N THR A 274 -4.81 0.20 7.52
CA THR A 274 -4.92 1.67 7.52
C THR A 274 -6.18 2.14 6.80
N PHE A 275 -6.72 3.29 7.20
CA PHE A 275 -7.88 3.95 6.59
C PHE A 275 -9.12 3.05 6.48
N ALA A 276 -9.59 2.75 5.27
CA ALA A 276 -10.74 1.89 5.03
C ALA A 276 -10.38 0.39 4.90
N SER A 277 -9.08 0.04 4.98
CA SER A 277 -8.58 -1.30 4.76
C SER A 277 -8.64 -2.15 6.03
N SER A 278 -8.87 -3.45 5.85
CA SER A 278 -8.81 -4.47 6.90
C SER A 278 -8.23 -5.78 6.34
N GLN A 279 -7.15 -5.68 5.57
CA GLN A 279 -6.63 -6.81 4.79
C GLN A 279 -5.74 -7.74 5.62
N TYR A 280 -5.83 -9.02 5.33
CA TYR A 280 -5.02 -10.06 5.93
C TYR A 280 -4.75 -11.16 4.90
N THR A 281 -3.73 -11.98 5.17
CA THR A 281 -3.47 -13.20 4.40
C THR A 281 -3.62 -14.40 5.30
N VAL A 282 -4.08 -15.52 4.76
CA VAL A 282 -4.09 -16.81 5.44
C VAL A 282 -3.35 -17.84 4.59
N TRP A 283 -2.47 -18.59 5.24
CA TRP A 283 -1.98 -19.89 4.76
C TRP A 283 -2.93 -20.96 5.29
N ASP A 284 -3.58 -21.69 4.39
CA ASP A 284 -4.58 -22.70 4.77
C ASP A 284 -4.00 -24.12 4.95
N GLY A 285 -2.69 -24.28 4.74
CA GLY A 285 -2.00 -25.57 4.72
C GLY A 285 -1.51 -25.96 3.32
N GLU A 286 -2.07 -25.37 2.26
CA GLU A 286 -1.72 -25.66 0.87
C GLU A 286 -1.34 -24.39 0.10
N ASP A 287 -2.05 -23.29 0.32
CA ASP A 287 -1.88 -22.07 -0.44
C ASP A 287 -2.13 -20.80 0.40
N PHE A 288 -1.66 -19.66 -0.12
CA PHE A 288 -1.93 -18.35 0.44
C PHE A 288 -3.16 -17.70 -0.21
N ILE A 289 -4.02 -17.13 0.64
CA ILE A 289 -5.22 -16.40 0.25
C ILE A 289 -5.21 -15.02 0.91
N VAL A 290 -5.37 -13.96 0.11
CA VAL A 290 -5.37 -12.56 0.59
C VAL A 290 -6.80 -12.04 0.60
N ARG A 291 -7.29 -11.56 1.74
CA ARG A 291 -8.69 -11.11 1.91
C ARG A 291 -8.78 -9.82 2.71
N ASP A 292 -9.88 -9.10 2.51
CA ASP A 292 -10.29 -8.03 3.41
C ASP A 292 -11.35 -8.54 4.39
N TRP A 293 -11.12 -8.29 5.68
CA TRP A 293 -11.93 -8.79 6.78
C TRP A 293 -13.36 -8.24 6.76
N MET A 294 -13.51 -6.93 6.55
CA MET A 294 -14.80 -6.26 6.66
C MET A 294 -15.70 -6.50 5.42
N SER A 295 -15.11 -6.54 4.22
CA SER A 295 -15.84 -6.75 2.97
C SER A 295 -15.90 -8.21 2.52
N GLY A 296 -15.01 -9.07 3.01
CA GLY A 296 -14.84 -10.44 2.53
C GLY A 296 -14.20 -10.54 1.14
N GLN A 297 -13.79 -9.41 0.54
CA GLN A 297 -13.20 -9.39 -0.80
C GLN A 297 -11.86 -10.13 -0.81
N GLU A 298 -11.65 -10.98 -1.81
CA GLU A 298 -10.37 -11.64 -2.06
C GLU A 298 -9.53 -10.86 -3.09
N TYR A 299 -8.21 -10.82 -2.87
CA TYR A 299 -7.26 -10.07 -3.70
C TYR A 299 -6.31 -11.02 -4.44
N THR A 300 -6.30 -10.89 -5.77
CA THR A 300 -5.42 -11.62 -6.68
C THR A 300 -4.37 -10.67 -7.27
N ASP A 301 -3.96 -10.86 -8.52
CA ASP A 301 -2.94 -10.06 -9.21
C ASP A 301 -3.50 -8.76 -9.84
N HIS A 302 -4.80 -8.49 -9.74
CA HIS A 302 -5.46 -7.43 -10.49
C HIS A 302 -4.83 -6.05 -10.28
N ALA A 303 -4.47 -5.71 -9.04
CA ALA A 303 -3.82 -4.44 -8.72
C ALA A 303 -2.39 -4.34 -9.27
N TYR A 304 -1.75 -5.49 -9.52
CA TYR A 304 -0.39 -5.62 -10.02
C TYR A 304 -0.29 -5.73 -11.54
N LYS A 305 -1.40 -5.97 -12.25
CA LYS A 305 -1.41 -6.06 -13.73
C LYS A 305 -0.73 -4.87 -14.42
N PRO A 306 -0.98 -3.61 -14.05
CA PRO A 306 -0.27 -2.48 -14.66
C PRO A 306 1.24 -2.50 -14.45
N LEU A 307 1.71 -3.08 -13.33
CA LEU A 307 3.13 -3.24 -13.02
C LEU A 307 3.76 -4.37 -13.83
N LEU A 308 3.05 -5.49 -13.94
CA LEU A 308 3.44 -6.63 -14.77
C LEU A 308 3.57 -6.22 -16.25
N ASP A 309 2.59 -5.48 -16.75
CA ASP A 309 2.55 -4.92 -18.11
C ASP A 309 3.58 -3.80 -18.32
N ARG A 310 4.23 -3.32 -17.25
CA ARG A 310 5.13 -2.16 -17.25
C ARG A 310 4.48 -0.90 -17.81
N ARG A 311 3.17 -0.76 -17.63
CA ARG A 311 2.33 0.27 -18.24
C ARG A 311 2.81 1.69 -17.91
N TYR A 312 3.31 1.91 -16.70
CA TYR A 312 3.69 3.23 -16.21
C TYR A 312 5.20 3.47 -16.12
N ARG A 313 6.03 2.60 -16.71
CA ARG A 313 7.50 2.73 -16.63
C ARG A 313 8.02 4.05 -17.22
N HIS A 314 7.28 4.67 -18.12
CA HIS A 314 7.64 5.94 -18.76
C HIS A 314 7.15 7.17 -17.98
N MET A 315 6.36 6.98 -16.93
CA MET A 315 5.63 8.07 -16.28
C MET A 315 6.42 8.59 -15.09
N ASP A 316 7.16 9.69 -15.29
CA ASP A 316 7.76 10.46 -14.20
C ASP A 316 6.73 11.39 -13.54
N PHE A 317 7.14 12.07 -12.45
CA PHE A 317 6.26 12.97 -11.71
C PHE A 317 5.65 14.07 -12.59
N MET A 318 6.43 14.61 -13.53
CA MET A 318 5.98 15.69 -14.41
C MET A 318 5.03 15.20 -15.51
N SER A 319 5.30 14.03 -16.07
CA SER A 319 4.46 13.37 -17.06
C SER A 319 3.10 13.02 -16.45
N TRP A 320 3.10 12.43 -15.25
CA TRP A 320 1.86 12.18 -14.50
C TRP A 320 1.09 13.47 -14.25
N TRP A 321 1.76 14.54 -13.80
CA TRP A 321 1.12 15.83 -13.55
C TRP A 321 0.47 16.39 -14.81
N ASN A 322 1.16 16.36 -15.94
CA ASN A 322 0.65 16.89 -17.20
C ASN A 322 -0.59 16.14 -17.71
N GLU A 323 -0.65 14.82 -17.51
CA GLU A 323 -1.81 14.00 -17.92
C GLU A 323 -3.02 14.18 -16.99
N ASN A 324 -2.77 14.41 -15.70
CA ASN A 324 -3.80 14.34 -14.67
C ASN A 324 -4.25 15.69 -14.11
N TYR A 325 -3.44 16.73 -14.15
CA TYR A 325 -3.82 18.03 -13.61
C TYR A 325 -4.72 18.80 -14.58
N MET A 326 -5.97 19.07 -14.16
CA MET A 326 -6.98 19.75 -14.98
C MET A 326 -7.05 21.27 -14.72
N GLY A 327 -6.17 21.80 -13.87
CA GLY A 327 -6.26 23.18 -13.38
C GLY A 327 -7.13 23.31 -12.13
N TRP A 328 -7.03 24.45 -11.44
CA TRP A 328 -7.89 24.77 -10.28
C TRP A 328 -7.91 23.71 -9.17
N LEU A 329 -6.77 23.06 -8.93
CA LEU A 329 -6.61 21.97 -7.94
C LEU A 329 -7.43 20.71 -8.29
N ARG A 330 -7.86 20.55 -9.55
CA ARG A 330 -8.60 19.39 -10.03
C ARG A 330 -7.67 18.36 -10.67
N PHE A 331 -7.94 17.08 -10.41
CA PHE A 331 -7.15 15.97 -10.91
C PHE A 331 -8.05 14.90 -11.54
N ARG A 332 -7.71 14.53 -12.78
CA ARG A 332 -8.48 13.61 -13.63
C ARG A 332 -8.74 12.28 -12.95
N MET A 333 -7.71 11.67 -12.38
CA MET A 333 -7.81 10.34 -11.78
C MET A 333 -8.87 10.21 -10.69
N ALA A 334 -9.03 11.26 -9.89
CA ALA A 334 -9.96 11.24 -8.78
C ALA A 334 -11.38 11.66 -9.20
N GLU A 335 -11.52 12.46 -10.28
CA GLU A 335 -12.82 12.99 -10.71
C GLU A 335 -13.45 12.21 -11.87
N GLU A 336 -12.64 11.68 -12.79
CA GLU A 336 -13.08 10.97 -13.99
C GLU A 336 -12.81 9.45 -13.89
N GLY A 337 -12.12 8.99 -12.85
CA GLY A 337 -11.70 7.60 -12.67
C GLY A 337 -10.35 7.29 -13.32
N ARG A 338 -9.98 6.00 -13.39
CA ARG A 338 -8.63 5.56 -13.80
C ARG A 338 -8.25 6.04 -15.21
N ILE A 339 -6.94 6.35 -15.36
CA ILE A 339 -6.23 6.96 -16.49
C ILE A 339 -6.88 6.58 -17.84
N PRO A 340 -7.19 7.56 -18.71
CA PRO A 340 -7.55 7.27 -20.09
C PRO A 340 -6.51 6.35 -20.73
N ILE A 341 -6.95 5.33 -21.46
CA ILE A 341 -6.06 4.56 -22.33
C ILE A 341 -5.34 5.57 -23.23
N LEU A 342 -4.01 5.69 -23.08
CA LEU A 342 -3.20 6.41 -24.06
C LEU A 342 -3.57 5.83 -25.42
N ARG A 343 -4.13 6.66 -26.29
CA ARG A 343 -4.34 6.29 -27.70
C ARG A 343 -2.98 5.81 -28.21
N SER A 344 -2.90 4.54 -28.54
CA SER A 344 -1.77 4.01 -29.28
C SER A 344 -1.79 4.70 -30.64
N ASP A 345 -0.96 5.72 -30.81
CA ASP A 345 -0.55 6.20 -32.12
C ASP A 345 0.34 5.13 -32.75
N GLU A 346 -0.25 4.00 -33.12
CA GLU A 346 0.25 3.11 -34.16
C GLU A 346 -0.94 2.84 -35.08
N GLN A 347 -0.93 3.56 -36.21
CA GLN A 347 -1.74 3.23 -37.36
C GLN A 347 -1.49 1.76 -37.70
N GLU A 348 -2.55 0.94 -37.59
CA GLU A 348 -2.65 -0.32 -38.31
C GLU A 348 -2.39 -0.02 -39.80
N LEU A 349 -1.18 -0.35 -40.25
CA LEU A 349 -0.91 -0.68 -41.64
C LEU A 349 -1.75 -1.92 -41.93
N THR A 350 -2.93 -1.65 -42.47
CA THR A 350 -3.82 -2.62 -43.10
C THR A 350 -3.03 -3.40 -44.15
N VAL A 351 -2.81 -4.68 -43.88
CA VAL A 351 -2.48 -5.66 -44.92
C VAL A 351 -3.80 -5.95 -45.64
N GLU A 352 -3.95 -5.35 -46.82
CA GLU A 352 -4.95 -5.77 -47.80
C GLU A 352 -4.67 -7.23 -48.18
N ASP A 353 -5.64 -8.11 -47.94
CA ASP A 353 -5.84 -9.31 -48.76
C ASP A 353 -7.35 -9.55 -48.92
N ASP A 354 -7.95 -8.84 -49.88
CA ASP A 354 -9.28 -9.13 -50.42
C ASP A 354 -9.11 -9.72 -51.81
N THR A 355 -9.14 -11.06 -51.90
CA THR A 355 -9.65 -11.72 -53.10
C THR A 355 -10.54 -12.91 -52.76
N SER A 356 -11.79 -12.80 -53.20
CA SER A 356 -12.76 -13.86 -53.57
C SER A 356 -14.02 -14.08 -52.69
N ARG A 357 -15.08 -13.36 -53.12
CA ARG A 357 -16.56 -13.59 -53.01
C ARG A 357 -17.01 -15.03 -53.38
N PRO A 358 -18.31 -15.47 -53.22
CA PRO A 358 -19.55 -14.66 -53.04
C PRO A 358 -20.68 -15.15 -52.08
N MET A 359 -21.52 -14.17 -51.70
CA MET A 359 -22.99 -14.12 -51.51
C MET A 359 -23.85 -15.36 -51.15
N ALA A 360 -24.73 -15.18 -50.14
CA ALA A 360 -26.18 -15.45 -50.25
C ALA A 360 -27.01 -14.70 -49.16
N GLU A 361 -28.00 -13.92 -49.63
CA GLU A 361 -29.39 -13.68 -49.19
C GLU A 361 -29.72 -13.43 -47.69
N GLN A 362 -30.12 -12.21 -47.32
CA GLN A 362 -31.51 -11.69 -47.19
C GLN A 362 -32.43 -12.49 -46.23
N ASN A 363 -32.72 -11.91 -45.06
CA ASN A 363 -34.13 -11.67 -44.70
C ASN A 363 -34.31 -10.60 -43.60
N THR A 364 -35.38 -9.84 -43.82
CA THR A 364 -35.92 -8.69 -43.08
C THR A 364 -36.64 -9.08 -41.79
N HIS A 365 -36.64 -8.21 -40.77
CA HIS A 365 -37.89 -7.70 -40.19
C HIS A 365 -37.71 -6.49 -39.27
N ILE A 366 -38.61 -5.53 -39.50
CA ILE A 366 -38.83 -4.22 -38.87
C ILE A 366 -39.79 -4.40 -37.68
N SER A 367 -39.57 -3.69 -36.56
CA SER A 367 -40.55 -2.74 -35.96
C SER A 367 -40.12 -2.21 -34.59
N ASP A 368 -40.11 -0.88 -34.49
CA ASP A 368 -39.93 -0.02 -33.32
C ASP A 368 -41.34 0.43 -32.79
N PRO A 369 -41.52 1.48 -31.96
CA PRO A 369 -41.69 1.47 -30.50
C PRO A 369 -43.04 2.03 -29.99
N SER A 370 -43.31 1.92 -28.69
CA SER A 370 -44.27 2.73 -27.91
C SER A 370 -44.12 2.39 -26.42
N SER A 371 -44.23 3.22 -25.40
CA SER A 371 -44.78 4.57 -25.23
C SER A 371 -44.39 5.07 -23.83
N GLU A 372 -44.30 6.39 -23.71
CA GLU A 372 -43.90 7.20 -22.55
C GLU A 372 -45.14 7.51 -21.63
N PRO A 373 -45.17 8.52 -20.72
CA PRO A 373 -45.20 8.37 -19.26
C PRO A 373 -46.42 9.00 -18.54
N THR A 374 -46.54 8.85 -17.21
CA THR A 374 -47.37 9.70 -16.30
C THR A 374 -46.72 9.71 -14.90
N LYS A 375 -46.17 10.80 -14.36
CA LYS A 375 -46.73 12.06 -13.79
C LYS A 375 -47.57 11.92 -12.50
N ASN A 376 -47.28 12.84 -11.57
CA ASN A 376 -47.98 13.31 -10.36
C ASN A 376 -47.73 12.51 -9.07
N SER A 377 -47.59 13.10 -7.88
CA SER A 377 -47.57 14.49 -7.38
C SER A 377 -47.25 14.44 -5.86
N GLU A 378 -46.79 15.57 -5.31
CA GLU A 378 -47.06 16.20 -3.97
C GLU A 378 -47.86 15.37 -2.93
N SER A 379 -47.71 15.46 -1.61
CA SER A 379 -46.97 16.28 -0.63
C SER A 379 -47.41 15.79 0.77
N GLU A 380 -46.86 16.38 1.83
CA GLU A 380 -47.29 16.36 3.26
C GLU A 380 -46.76 15.19 4.11
N LEU A 381 -45.86 15.42 5.07
CA LEU A 381 -45.94 16.12 6.36
C LEU A 381 -46.43 15.22 7.52
N ILE A 382 -45.74 15.36 8.66
CA ILE A 382 -46.11 15.07 10.05
C ILE A 382 -45.53 13.80 10.69
N ASP A 383 -44.50 14.08 11.52
CA ASP A 383 -44.31 13.73 12.92
C ASP A 383 -44.03 12.31 13.44
N ASN A 384 -42.98 12.33 14.28
CA ASN A 384 -42.85 11.79 15.63
C ASN A 384 -42.24 10.40 15.86
N LEU A 385 -41.11 10.47 16.59
CA LEU A 385 -40.77 9.74 17.83
C LEU A 385 -40.70 8.20 17.75
N ASP A 386 -39.49 7.66 17.77
CA ASP A 386 -38.78 7.23 19.00
C ASP A 386 -37.28 7.00 18.74
#